data_AF-A0A968TNL0-F1
#
_entry.id   AF-A0A968TNL0-F1
#
_cell.length_a   1.000
_cell.length_b   1.000
_cell.length_c   1.000
_cell.angle_alpha   90.00
_cell.angle_beta   90.00
_cell.angle_gamma   90.00
#
_symmetry.space_group_name_H-M   'P 1'
#
loop_
_entity.id
_entity.type
_entity.pdbx_description
1 polymer ?
#
loop_
_entity_poly.entity_id
_entity_poly.type
_entity_poly.pdbx_seq_one_letter_code
_entity_poly.pdbx_strand_id
1 'polypeptide(L)'
;MQLDRGVLLSVFFLLGLGLVQVYSSSYIFATEVYGDGLFFFRKQIVFAVLALFAMFTMSSLSWSLSSRIGMGLWFVAVVLVAATFIPGVGLRVVARIAGCSFPWVC
;
A
#
# COMPACT_ATOMS: atom_id res chain seq x y z
N MET A 1 -3.18 7.94 26.99
CA MET A 1 -3.48 7.14 25.79
C MET A 1 -3.93 5.76 26.24
N GLN A 2 -5.22 5.46 26.15
CA GLN A 2 -5.68 4.09 26.25
C GLN A 2 -5.51 3.49 24.86
N LEU A 3 -4.61 2.51 24.71
CA LEU A 3 -4.52 1.76 23.48
C LEU A 3 -5.61 0.69 23.55
N ASP A 4 -6.71 0.90 22.84
CA ASP A 4 -7.82 -0.06 22.78
C ASP A 4 -7.30 -1.38 22.22
N ARG A 5 -7.21 -2.39 23.08
CA ARG A 5 -6.69 -3.72 22.72
C ARG A 5 -7.45 -4.32 21.52
N GLY A 6 -8.73 -3.97 21.36
CA GLY A 6 -9.54 -4.37 20.21
C GLY A 6 -9.06 -3.81 18.87
N VAL A 7 -8.60 -2.55 18.85
CA VAL A 7 -8.04 -1.93 17.62
C VAL A 7 -6.71 -2.58 17.29
N LEU A 8 -5.86 -2.80 18.28
CA LEU A 8 -4.56 -3.46 18.08
C LEU A 8 -4.72 -4.87 17.50
N LEU A 9 -5.68 -5.64 18.03
CA LEU A 9 -5.98 -6.99 17.55
C LEU A 9 -6.53 -6.97 16.12
N SER A 10 -7.39 -6.01 15.80
CA SER A 10 -7.92 -5.81 14.45
C SER A 10 -6.81 -5.48 13.44
N VAL A 11 -5.86 -4.61 13.80
CA VAL A 11 -4.72 -4.26 12.94
C VAL A 11 -3.86 -5.49 12.66
N PHE A 12 -3.52 -6.29 13.67
CA PHE A 12 -2.77 -7.54 13.46
C PHE A 12 -3.52 -8.54 12.58
N PHE A 13 -4.84 -8.65 12.75
CA PHE A 13 -5.68 -9.53 11.95
C PHE A 13 -5.70 -9.09 10.48
N LEU A 14 -5.89 -7.79 10.22
CA LEU A 14 -5.86 -7.22 8.87
C LEU A 14 -4.48 -7.37 8.21
N LEU A 15 -3.39 -7.15 8.96
CA LEU A 15 -2.01 -7.36 8.49
C LEU A 15 -1.80 -8.82 8.08
N GLY A 16 -2.24 -9.77 8.93
CA GLY A 16 -2.18 -11.20 8.64
C GLY A 16 -2.97 -11.59 7.39
N LEU A 17 -4.22 -11.12 7.26
CA LEU A 17 -5.03 -11.38 6.07
C LEU A 17 -4.40 -10.80 4.79
N GLY A 18 -3.81 -9.60 4.87
CA GLY A 18 -3.09 -9.00 3.75
C GLY A 18 -1.88 -9.83 3.32
N LEU A 19 -1.10 -10.38 4.27
CA LEU A 19 0.00 -11.29 3.96
C LEU A 19 -0.50 -12.60 3.32
N VAL A 20 -1.60 -13.17 3.81
CA VAL A 20 -2.20 -14.40 3.26
C VAL A 20 -2.69 -14.18 1.82
N GLN A 21 -3.34 -13.04 1.53
CA GLN A 21 -3.81 -12.72 0.19
C GLN A 21 -2.64 -12.62 -0.81
N VAL A 22 -1.57 -11.92 -0.43
CA VAL A 22 -0.39 -11.76 -1.31
C VAL A 22 0.34 -13.09 -1.51
N TYR A 23 0.40 -13.94 -0.47
CA TYR A 23 0.92 -15.29 -0.58
C TYR A 23 0.11 -16.12 -1.59
N SER A 24 -1.23 -16.06 -1.52
CA SER A 24 -2.11 -16.79 -2.43
C SER A 24 -1.93 -16.40 -3.90
N SER A 25 -1.84 -15.10 -4.21
CA SER A 25 -1.63 -14.64 -5.59
C SER A 25 -0.20 -14.89 -6.11
N SER A 26 0.80 -14.96 -5.25
CA SER A 26 2.21 -15.14 -5.64
C SER A 26 2.61 -16.61 -5.84
N TYR A 27 1.90 -17.55 -5.22
CA TYR A 27 2.21 -18.99 -5.33
C TYR A 27 2.09 -19.51 -6.76
N ILE A 28 1.11 -19.02 -7.53
CA ILE A 28 0.90 -19.43 -8.94
C ILE A 28 2.00 -18.87 -9.86
N PHE A 29 2.49 -17.65 -9.61
CA PHE A 29 3.56 -17.03 -10.42
C PHE A 29 4.98 -17.54 -10.08
N ALA A 30 5.18 -18.10 -8.89
CA ALA A 30 6.47 -18.58 -8.41
C ALA A 30 6.89 -19.94 -9.01
N THR A 31 5.92 -20.82 -9.25
CA THR A 31 6.19 -22.19 -9.71
C THR A 31 6.67 -22.25 -11.16
N GLU A 32 6.22 -21.33 -12.03
CA GLU A 32 6.47 -21.43 -13.48
C GLU A 32 7.70 -20.64 -13.97
N VAL A 33 8.20 -19.63 -13.23
CA VAL A 33 9.15 -18.66 -13.81
C VAL A 33 10.50 -18.56 -13.10
N TYR A 34 10.61 -18.81 -11.79
CA TYR A 34 11.81 -18.39 -11.05
C TYR A 34 12.51 -19.46 -10.20
N GLY A 35 11.90 -20.59 -9.86
CA GLY A 35 12.52 -21.56 -8.93
C GLY A 35 12.77 -21.05 -7.50
N ASP A 36 12.63 -19.73 -7.27
CA ASP A 36 12.74 -19.02 -5.99
C ASP A 36 11.50 -18.12 -5.81
N GLY A 37 10.41 -18.69 -5.31
CA GLY A 37 9.13 -18.00 -5.06
C GLY A 37 9.15 -16.90 -3.99
N LEU A 38 10.33 -16.53 -3.48
CA LEU A 38 10.49 -15.63 -2.35
C LEU A 38 10.61 -14.14 -2.74
N PHE A 39 10.70 -13.78 -4.02
CA PHE A 39 10.97 -12.38 -4.41
C PHE A 39 9.82 -11.42 -4.05
N PHE A 40 8.57 -11.80 -4.35
CA PHE A 40 7.39 -11.00 -3.99
C PHE A 40 7.10 -11.05 -2.48
N PHE A 41 7.30 -12.21 -1.85
CA PHE A 41 7.16 -12.39 -0.41
C PHE A 41 8.14 -11.53 0.39
N ARG A 42 9.41 -11.45 -0.04
CA ARG A 42 10.42 -10.56 0.57
C ARG A 42 9.99 -9.10 0.55
N LYS A 43 9.42 -8.61 -0.57
CA LYS A 43 8.95 -7.23 -0.64
C LYS A 43 7.77 -7.00 0.30
N GLN A 44 6.82 -7.92 0.37
CA GLN A 44 5.68 -7.80 1.28
C GLN A 44 6.11 -7.73 2.75
N ILE A 45 7.07 -8.57 3.16
CA ILE A 45 7.65 -8.52 4.51
C ILE A 45 8.36 -7.18 4.76
N VAL A 46 9.14 -6.68 3.81
CA VAL A 46 9.82 -5.38 3.96
C VAL A 46 8.80 -4.25 4.15
N PHE A 47 7.71 -4.23 3.38
CA PHE A 47 6.64 -3.25 3.57
C PHE A 47 5.89 -3.43 4.90
N ALA A 48 5.66 -4.66 5.34
CA ALA A 48 5.03 -4.93 6.63
C ALA A 48 5.88 -4.44 7.81
N VAL A 49 7.19 -4.69 7.79
CA VAL A 49 8.13 -4.18 8.80
C VAL A 49 8.16 -2.65 8.79
N LEU A 50 8.18 -2.04 7.61
CA LEU A 50 8.17 -0.59 7.45
C LEU A 50 6.86 0.03 7.99
N ALA A 51 5.72 -0.63 7.76
CA ALA A 51 4.42 -0.23 8.32
C ALA A 51 4.40 -0.32 9.86
N LEU A 52 4.95 -1.39 10.45
CA LEU A 52 5.08 -1.51 11.91
C LEU A 52 5.96 -0.40 12.49
N PHE A 53 7.06 -0.07 11.82
CA PHE A 53 7.94 1.03 12.23
C PHE A 53 7.24 2.39 12.12
N ALA A 54 6.48 2.62 11.05
CA ALA A 54 5.65 3.80 10.88
C ALA A 54 4.57 3.91 11.97
N MET A 55 3.93 2.80 12.33
CA MET A 55 2.93 2.78 13.41
C MET A 55 3.55 3.13 14.78
N PHE A 56 4.73 2.59 15.08
CA PHE A 56 5.44 2.89 16.33
C PHE A 56 5.88 4.36 16.41
N THR A 57 6.41 4.90 15.32
CA THR A 57 6.81 6.31 15.25
C THR A 57 5.61 7.25 15.30
N MET A 58 4.51 6.97 14.58
CA MET A 58 3.28 7.77 14.70
C MET A 58 2.66 7.71 16.09
N SER A 59 2.75 6.57 16.79
CA SER A 59 2.26 6.44 18.17
C SER A 59 3.09 7.24 19.19
N SER A 60 4.35 7.54 18.89
CA SER A 60 5.23 8.33 19.77
C SER A 60 5.22 9.83 19.45
N LEU A 61 4.67 10.24 18.30
CA LEU A 61 4.52 11.65 17.95
C LEU A 61 3.35 12.29 18.72
N SER A 62 3.66 13.29 19.55
CA SER A 62 2.68 14.15 20.23
C SER A 62 1.65 14.71 19.24
N TRP A 63 0.36 14.71 19.61
CA TRP A 63 -0.81 15.07 18.80
C TRP A 63 -0.68 16.41 18.05
N SER A 64 0.08 17.35 18.61
CA SER A 64 0.42 18.65 18.01
C SER A 64 1.26 18.55 16.74
N LEU A 65 2.25 17.64 16.71
CA LEU A 65 3.13 17.46 15.56
C LEU A 65 2.40 16.75 14.41
N SER A 66 1.53 15.79 14.74
CA SER A 66 0.67 15.09 13.77
C SER A 66 -0.25 16.06 13.02
N SER A 67 -0.82 17.05 13.72
CA SER A 67 -1.66 18.07 13.09
C SER A 67 -0.90 18.97 12.10
N ARG A 68 0.34 19.39 12.43
CA ARG A 68 1.19 20.16 11.51
C ARG A 68 1.64 19.36 10.30
N ILE A 69 2.07 18.11 10.51
CA ILE A 69 2.50 17.23 9.42
C ILE A 69 1.30 16.88 8.52
N GLY A 70 0.13 16.63 9.10
CA GLY A 70 -1.09 16.31 8.35
C GLY A 70 -1.49 17.43 7.38
N MET A 71 -1.35 18.70 7.79
CA MET A 71 -1.65 19.84 6.91
C MET A 71 -0.66 19.95 5.75
N GLY A 72 0.65 19.70 6.00
CA GLY A 72 1.66 19.64 4.94
C GLY A 72 1.44 18.48 3.98
N LEU A 73 1.12 17.30 4.51
CA LEU A 73 0.83 16.10 3.71
C LEU A 73 -0.39 16.31 2.80
N TRP A 74 -1.42 17.01 3.28
CA TRP A 74 -2.60 17.36 2.50
C TRP A 74 -2.26 18.22 1.28
N PHE A 75 -1.44 19.27 1.47
CA PHE A 75 -0.96 20.09 0.36
C PHE A 75 -0.14 19.28 -0.64
N VAL A 76 0.77 18.42 -0.15
CA VAL A 76 1.56 17.54 -1.02
C VAL A 76 0.66 16.60 -1.82
N ALA A 77 -0.35 16.00 -1.19
CA ALA A 77 -1.30 15.12 -1.87
C ALA A 77 -2.08 15.84 -2.98
N VAL A 78 -2.59 17.05 -2.71
CA VAL A 78 -3.28 17.87 -3.73
C VAL A 78 -2.36 18.20 -4.89
N VAL A 79 -1.11 18.60 -4.62
CA VAL A 79 -0.12 18.88 -5.67
C VAL A 79 0.21 17.62 -6.47
N LEU A 80 0.38 16.48 -5.81
CA LEU A 80 0.69 15.21 -6.46
C LEU A 80 -0.46 14.77 -7.39
N VAL A 81 -1.71 14.92 -6.93
CA VAL A 81 -2.91 14.65 -7.74
C VAL A 81 -3.02 15.65 -8.89
N ALA A 82 -2.78 16.94 -8.66
CA ALA A 82 -2.77 17.92 -9.75
C ALA A 82 -1.68 17.60 -10.79
N ALA A 83 -0.52 17.11 -10.35
CA ALA A 83 0.58 16.70 -11.23
C ALA A 83 0.23 15.47 -12.09
N THR A 84 -0.68 14.57 -11.65
CA THR A 84 -1.10 13.43 -12.48
C THR A 84 -2.00 13.83 -13.65
N PHE A 85 -2.67 14.99 -13.58
CA PHE A 85 -3.47 15.52 -14.70
C PHE A 85 -2.62 15.99 -15.89
N ILE A 86 -1.31 16.14 -15.70
CA ILE A 86 -0.38 16.38 -16.80
C ILE A 86 -0.06 15.01 -17.42
N PRO A 87 -0.40 14.77 -18.71
CA PRO A 87 -0.20 13.47 -19.38
C PRO A 87 1.28 13.15 -19.69
N GLY A 88 2.20 13.58 -18.81
CA GLY A 88 3.63 13.29 -18.86
C GLY A 88 4.12 12.32 -17.78
N VAL A 89 3.39 12.17 -16.66
CA VAL A 89 3.82 11.37 -15.48
C VAL A 89 2.85 10.22 -15.15
N GLY A 90 1.64 10.24 -15.71
CA GLY A 90 0.71 9.12 -15.65
C GLY A 90 1.27 7.94 -16.43
N LEU A 91 1.59 6.87 -15.73
CA LEU A 91 1.96 5.55 -16.24
C LEU A 91 1.45 5.29 -17.68
N ARG A 92 2.39 5.26 -18.64
CA ARG A 92 2.18 4.93 -20.07
C ARG A 92 1.67 3.50 -20.32
N VAL A 93 1.12 2.86 -19.29
CA VAL A 93 0.62 1.49 -19.31
C VAL A 93 -0.91 1.47 -19.46
N VAL A 94 -1.63 2.44 -18.89
CA VAL A 94 -3.10 2.55 -19.03
C VAL A 94 -3.53 3.20 -20.36
N ALA A 95 -2.73 4.13 -20.90
CA ALA A 95 -3.10 4.81 -22.14
C ALA A 95 -3.10 3.88 -23.37
N ARG A 96 -2.43 2.72 -23.32
CA ARG A 96 -2.36 1.76 -24.43
C ARG A 96 -3.47 0.70 -24.44
N ILE A 97 -4.33 0.68 -23.41
CA ILE A 97 -5.50 -0.21 -23.32
C ILE A 97 -6.84 0.54 -23.47
N ALA A 98 -6.81 1.87 -23.67
CA ALA A 98 -7.97 2.65 -24.08
C ALA A 98 -8.23 2.56 -25.61
N GLY A 99 -7.97 1.38 -26.19
CA GLY A 99 -8.58 0.94 -27.44
C GLY A 99 -9.72 0.00 -27.06
N CYS A 100 -10.94 0.52 -27.04
CA CYS A 100 -12.23 -0.18 -26.96
C CYS A 100 -12.20 -1.72 -26.84
N SER A 101 -12.60 -2.26 -25.68
CA SER A 101 -13.93 -2.88 -25.55
C SER A 101 -14.30 -3.04 -24.07
N PHE A 102 -15.34 -2.32 -23.67
CA PHE A 102 -16.10 -2.60 -22.46
C PHE A 102 -17.37 -3.30 -22.91
N PRO A 103 -17.58 -4.56 -22.52
CA PRO A 103 -18.91 -4.94 -22.12
C PRO A 103 -18.80 -5.81 -20.87
N TRP A 104 -19.13 -5.27 -19.70
CA TRP A 104 -19.57 -6.04 -18.52
C TRP A 104 -18.90 -7.42 -18.30
N VAL A 105 -18.08 -7.53 -17.26
CA VAL A 105 -17.50 -8.78 -16.70
C VAL A 105 -16.04 -9.03 -17.09
N CYS A 106 -15.17 -8.96 -16.07
CA CYS A 106 -14.28 -10.04 -15.67
C CYS A 106 -14.31 -10.12 -14.14
#